data_AF-A0A140NM69-F1
#
_entry.id   AF-A0A140NM69-F1
#
_cell.length_a   1.000
_cell.length_b   1.000
_cell.length_c   1.000
_cell.angle_alpha   90.00
_cell.angle_beta   90.00
_cell.angle_gamma   90.00
#
_symmetry.space_group_name_H-M   'P 1'
#
loop_
_entity.id
_entity.type
_entity.pdbx_description
1 polymer ?
#
loop_
_entity_poly.entity_id
_entity_poly.type
_entity_poly.pdbx_seq_one_letter_code
_entity_poly.pdbx_strand_id
1 'polypeptide(L)'
;MKVLHVCAEFFPLLKTGGLADVVAALPPAQRQHGADARVLVPGFPAIINQLADKQKVTTLNTFAGEVTLFYCLYNDTPLYLIEAPHLYQREGSPYHDGYNNAYQDNYRRFGLLGFIAAELARGCDPLWQADIVHAHDWHAALACAYLAAYGYPARCMFTIHNIAYQGLFSPHHIHELWLPPEFYNVDGMEFFGQLSFMKAGLFYADHTNAVSPTYAKEILNPHYAYGLDGLLNRLNHEQRLSGILNGIDTEVWSPSSDALIAQKYSERSVKNKVKTNWLCNNPSALHNKRINRSLLLLAE
;
A
#
# COMPACT_ATOMS: atom_id res chain seq x y z
N MET A 1 0.25 16.71 -12.78
CA MET A 1 0.61 16.30 -11.41
C MET A 1 1.20 14.91 -11.47
N LYS A 2 2.36 14.70 -10.86
CA LYS A 2 3.11 13.44 -10.79
C LYS A 2 2.91 12.83 -9.40
N VAL A 3 2.34 11.62 -9.34
CA VAL A 3 1.98 10.96 -8.07
C VAL A 3 2.75 9.65 -7.96
N LEU A 4 3.49 9.46 -6.87
CA LEU A 4 4.16 8.22 -6.54
C LEU A 4 3.36 7.45 -5.50
N HIS A 5 2.69 6.37 -5.88
CA HIS A 5 2.12 5.42 -4.93
C HIS A 5 3.22 4.51 -4.39
N VAL A 6 3.31 4.37 -3.08
CA VAL A 6 4.35 3.56 -2.42
C VAL A 6 3.69 2.46 -1.61
N CYS A 7 3.99 1.21 -1.94
CA CYS A 7 3.36 0.06 -1.31
C CYS A 7 4.27 -1.17 -1.27
N ALA A 8 4.00 -2.07 -0.31
CA ALA A 8 4.68 -3.37 -0.25
C ALA A 8 3.99 -4.44 -1.13
N GLU A 9 2.73 -4.22 -1.52
CA GLU A 9 1.89 -5.20 -2.21
C GLU A 9 1.23 -4.56 -3.42
N PHE A 10 1.07 -5.34 -4.48
CA PHE A 10 0.52 -4.87 -5.75
C PHE A 10 -0.18 -6.02 -6.46
N PHE A 11 -1.51 -5.95 -6.59
CA PHE A 11 -2.29 -7.00 -7.25
C PHE A 11 -2.09 -6.95 -8.78
N PRO A 12 -2.05 -8.11 -9.47
CA PRO A 12 -2.09 -9.48 -8.98
C PRO A 12 -0.71 -10.05 -8.62
N LEU A 13 0.35 -9.24 -8.71
CA LEU A 13 1.73 -9.71 -8.55
C LEU A 13 2.01 -10.27 -7.15
N LEU A 14 1.53 -9.57 -6.12
CA LEU A 14 1.69 -9.95 -4.73
C LEU A 14 0.55 -9.36 -3.90
N LYS A 15 -0.15 -10.20 -3.15
CA LYS A 15 -1.29 -9.80 -2.31
C LYS A 15 -1.35 -10.61 -1.02
N THR A 16 -1.44 -9.90 0.09
CA THR A 16 -1.71 -10.43 1.43
C THR A 16 -3.00 -9.83 2.02
N GLY A 17 -3.40 -8.64 1.58
CA GLY A 17 -4.63 -7.97 2.01
C GLY A 17 -5.27 -7.08 0.94
N GLY A 18 -6.25 -6.27 1.35
CA GLY A 18 -7.00 -5.36 0.45
C GLY A 18 -6.18 -4.18 -0.08
N LEU A 19 -5.05 -3.85 0.56
CA LEU A 19 -4.14 -2.80 0.11
C LEU A 19 -3.70 -3.02 -1.33
N ALA A 20 -3.38 -4.27 -1.69
CA ALA A 20 -2.89 -4.63 -3.01
C ALA A 20 -3.90 -4.30 -4.12
N ASP A 21 -5.20 -4.43 -3.85
CA ASP A 21 -6.27 -4.14 -4.81
C ASP A 21 -6.40 -2.62 -5.04
N VAL A 22 -6.32 -1.84 -3.96
CA VAL A 22 -6.42 -0.38 -4.04
C VAL A 22 -5.28 0.19 -4.87
N VAL A 23 -4.04 -0.25 -4.60
CA VAL A 23 -2.88 0.28 -5.33
C VAL A 23 -2.81 -0.26 -6.77
N ALA A 24 -3.45 -1.39 -7.07
CA ALA A 24 -3.57 -1.85 -8.46
C ALA A 24 -4.60 -1.04 -9.26
N ALA A 25 -5.67 -0.54 -8.63
CA ALA A 25 -6.76 0.15 -9.32
C ALA A 25 -6.62 1.68 -9.35
N LEU A 26 -6.12 2.29 -8.27
CA LEU A 26 -6.11 3.74 -8.11
C LEU A 26 -5.16 4.47 -9.09
N PRO A 27 -3.88 4.05 -9.27
CA PRO A 27 -2.99 4.72 -10.21
C PRO A 27 -3.50 4.72 -11.66
N PRO A 28 -3.97 3.58 -12.24
CA PRO A 28 -4.59 3.59 -13.56
C PRO A 28 -5.79 4.55 -13.66
N ALA A 29 -6.67 4.56 -12.66
CA ALA A 29 -7.81 5.48 -12.64
C ALA A 29 -7.36 6.95 -12.60
N GLN A 30 -6.35 7.29 -11.78
CA GLN A 30 -5.79 8.65 -11.76
C GLN A 30 -5.17 9.05 -13.11
N ARG A 31 -4.54 8.10 -13.82
CA ARG A 31 -3.97 8.35 -15.16
C ARG A 31 -5.05 8.64 -16.19
N GLN A 32 -6.19 7.95 -16.12
CA GLN A 32 -7.36 8.26 -16.95
C GLN A 32 -7.89 9.69 -16.70
N HIS A 33 -7.64 10.24 -15.51
CA HIS A 33 -7.95 11.63 -15.14
C HIS A 33 -6.78 12.61 -15.33
N GLY A 34 -5.70 12.23 -16.03
CA GLY A 34 -4.62 13.11 -16.45
C GLY A 34 -3.45 13.26 -15.46
N ALA A 35 -3.44 12.51 -14.35
CA ALA A 35 -2.25 12.43 -13.50
C ALA A 35 -1.18 11.53 -14.12
N ASP A 36 0.10 11.85 -13.91
CA ASP A 36 1.19 10.91 -14.17
C ASP A 36 1.46 10.11 -12.89
N ALA A 37 0.60 9.13 -12.62
CA ALA A 37 0.73 8.25 -11.48
C ALA A 37 1.67 7.08 -11.79
N ARG A 38 2.58 6.79 -10.87
CA ARG A 38 3.53 5.66 -10.89
C ARG A 38 3.49 4.92 -9.55
N VAL A 39 3.92 3.67 -9.53
CA VAL A 39 3.93 2.84 -8.31
C VAL A 39 5.36 2.41 -7.96
N LEU A 40 5.78 2.57 -6.71
CA LEU A 40 7.05 2.07 -6.19
C LEU A 40 6.80 0.81 -5.34
N VAL A 41 7.47 -0.29 -5.70
CA VAL A 41 7.38 -1.56 -4.98
C VAL A 41 8.76 -2.16 -4.66
N PRO A 42 8.88 -2.92 -3.55
CA PRO A 42 10.04 -3.76 -3.29
C PRO A 42 10.21 -4.88 -4.32
N GLY A 43 11.45 -5.25 -4.61
CA GLY A 43 11.82 -6.36 -5.48
C GLY A 43 11.60 -7.74 -4.85
N PHE A 44 10.36 -8.06 -4.49
CA PHE A 44 10.01 -9.41 -4.04
C PHE A 44 10.02 -10.42 -5.19
N PRO A 45 10.36 -11.70 -4.96
CA PRO A 45 10.41 -12.72 -6.02
C PRO A 45 9.10 -12.81 -6.83
N ALA A 46 7.94 -12.76 -6.15
CA ALA A 46 6.63 -12.81 -6.80
C ALA A 46 6.38 -11.64 -7.77
N ILE A 47 6.94 -10.47 -7.47
CA ILE A 47 6.84 -9.28 -8.32
C ILE A 47 7.85 -9.38 -9.47
N ILE A 48 9.14 -9.60 -9.15
CA ILE A 48 10.22 -9.64 -10.14
C ILE A 48 9.94 -10.64 -11.25
N ASN A 49 9.47 -11.85 -10.90
CA ASN A 49 9.27 -12.94 -11.86
C ASN A 49 8.14 -12.67 -12.87
N GLN A 50 7.32 -11.64 -12.65
CA GLN A 50 6.20 -11.25 -13.51
C GLN A 50 6.45 -9.93 -14.24
N LEU A 51 7.59 -9.28 -14.01
CA LEU A 51 7.98 -8.04 -14.69
C LEU A 51 8.98 -8.33 -15.80
N ALA A 52 8.74 -7.74 -16.97
CA ALA A 52 9.64 -7.78 -18.12
C ALA A 52 10.22 -6.38 -18.42
N ASP A 53 11.22 -6.33 -19.30
CA ASP A 53 11.75 -5.09 -19.89
C ASP A 53 12.14 -3.99 -18.87
N LYS A 54 12.69 -4.41 -17.73
CA LYS A 54 13.16 -3.50 -16.67
C LYS A 54 14.30 -2.62 -17.17
N GLN A 55 14.10 -1.31 -17.13
CA GLN A 55 15.13 -0.31 -17.43
C GLN A 55 15.76 0.19 -16.13
N LYS A 56 17.09 0.15 -16.04
CA LYS A 56 17.81 0.70 -14.89
C LYS A 56 17.65 2.22 -14.88
N VAL A 57 17.16 2.76 -13.77
CA VAL A 57 17.05 4.20 -13.53
C VAL A 57 18.36 4.70 -12.94
N THR A 58 18.75 4.14 -11.80
CA THR A 58 19.98 4.52 -11.08
C THR A 58 20.37 3.47 -10.05
N THR A 59 21.54 3.62 -9.46
CA THR A 59 22.02 2.86 -8.29
C THR A 59 22.25 3.84 -7.15
N LEU A 60 21.81 3.48 -5.94
CA LEU A 60 21.94 4.32 -4.75
C LEU A 60 22.66 3.58 -3.63
N ASN A 61 23.53 4.29 -2.92
CA ASN A 61 24.09 3.84 -1.65
C ASN A 61 23.13 4.23 -0.52
N THR A 62 22.65 3.25 0.23
CA THR A 62 21.66 3.44 1.30
C THR A 62 22.18 2.90 2.62
N PHE A 63 21.50 3.20 3.73
CA PHE A 63 21.81 2.58 5.03
C PHE A 63 21.67 1.06 5.02
N ALA A 64 20.91 0.51 4.07
CA ALA A 64 20.67 -0.91 3.90
C ALA A 64 21.58 -1.54 2.84
N GLY A 65 22.62 -0.83 2.37
CA GLY A 65 23.53 -1.27 1.31
C GLY A 65 23.24 -0.64 -0.05
N GLU A 66 24.02 -1.02 -1.06
CA GLU A 66 23.80 -0.58 -2.44
C GLU A 66 22.53 -1.25 -3.01
N VAL A 67 21.69 -0.47 -3.70
CA VAL A 67 20.46 -0.94 -4.33
C VAL A 67 20.32 -0.37 -5.73
N THR A 68 19.62 -1.08 -6.61
CA THR A 68 19.32 -0.59 -7.97
C THR A 68 17.83 -0.31 -8.11
N LEU A 69 17.50 0.87 -8.62
CA LEU A 69 16.14 1.25 -8.96
C LEU A 69 15.90 0.96 -10.44
N PHE A 70 14.86 0.18 -10.73
CA PHE A 70 14.40 -0.08 -12.09
C PHE A 70 13.07 0.60 -12.35
N TYR A 71 12.79 0.84 -13.63
CA TYR A 71 11.52 1.31 -14.16
C TYR A 71 11.00 0.30 -15.19
N CYS A 72 9.70 0.01 -15.19
CA CYS A 72 9.04 -0.78 -16.21
C CYS A 72 7.55 -0.42 -16.32
N LEU A 73 6.86 -0.98 -17.31
CA LEU A 73 5.41 -0.95 -17.40
C LEU A 73 4.84 -2.31 -17.02
N TYR A 74 3.75 -2.32 -16.27
CA TYR A 74 2.92 -3.49 -16.04
C TYR A 74 1.48 -3.14 -16.39
N ASN A 75 0.92 -3.77 -17.43
CA ASN A 75 -0.42 -3.46 -17.95
C ASN A 75 -0.62 -1.94 -18.10
N ASP A 76 0.30 -1.27 -18.79
CA ASP A 76 0.34 0.19 -19.01
C ASP A 76 0.49 1.07 -17.75
N THR A 77 0.66 0.46 -16.58
CA THR A 77 0.93 1.15 -15.32
C THR A 77 2.43 1.28 -15.11
N PRO A 78 2.99 2.50 -15.01
CA PRO A 78 4.40 2.67 -14.72
C PRO A 78 4.75 2.25 -13.29
N LEU A 79 5.81 1.45 -13.18
CA LEU A 79 6.33 0.93 -11.92
C LEU A 79 7.80 1.24 -11.76
N TYR A 80 8.17 1.61 -10.54
CA TYR A 80 9.51 1.53 -10.03
C TYR A 80 9.67 0.30 -9.15
N LEU A 81 10.80 -0.39 -9.31
CA LEU A 81 11.13 -1.60 -8.58
C LEU A 81 12.47 -1.41 -7.87
N ILE A 82 12.49 -1.61 -6.55
CA ILE A 82 13.72 -1.59 -5.75
C ILE A 82 14.35 -2.97 -5.77
N GLU A 83 15.44 -3.15 -6.50
CA GLU A 83 16.21 -4.39 -6.48
C GLU A 83 17.26 -4.34 -5.38
N ALA A 84 16.96 -5.04 -4.29
CA ALA A 84 17.85 -5.26 -3.14
C ALA A 84 17.75 -6.73 -2.70
N PRO A 85 18.40 -7.67 -3.43
CA PRO A 85 18.21 -9.11 -3.21
C PRO A 85 18.46 -9.56 -1.77
N HIS A 86 19.46 -8.97 -1.11
CA HIS A 86 19.81 -9.25 0.29
C HIS A 86 18.69 -8.94 1.30
N LEU A 87 17.72 -8.09 0.93
CA LEU A 87 16.58 -7.70 1.76
C LEU A 87 15.27 -8.37 1.31
N TYR A 88 15.00 -8.39 0.00
CA TYR A 88 13.68 -8.72 -0.52
C TYR A 88 13.56 -10.13 -1.09
N GLN A 89 14.64 -10.72 -1.61
CA GLN A 89 14.60 -12.04 -2.25
C GLN A 89 14.77 -13.14 -1.20
N ARG A 90 13.75 -13.33 -0.37
CA ARG A 90 13.67 -14.34 0.68
C ARG A 90 12.55 -15.34 0.38
N GLU A 91 12.68 -16.56 0.89
CA GLU A 91 11.61 -17.56 0.89
C GLU A 91 10.55 -17.23 1.94
N GLY A 92 9.29 -17.57 1.70
CA GLY A 92 8.18 -17.30 2.61
C GLY A 92 7.32 -16.14 2.14
N SER A 93 6.75 -15.39 3.09
CA SER A 93 5.88 -14.25 2.78
C SER A 93 6.69 -12.95 2.66
N PRO A 94 6.09 -11.84 2.19
CA PRO A 94 6.75 -10.54 2.18
C PRO A 94 7.20 -10.05 3.55
N TYR A 95 6.60 -10.55 4.64
CA TYR A 95 6.78 -10.03 6.01
C TYR A 95 7.36 -11.05 6.99
N HIS A 96 7.20 -12.34 6.70
CA HIS A 96 7.55 -13.47 7.57
C HIS A 96 8.33 -14.54 6.81
N ASP A 97 9.21 -15.23 7.53
CA ASP A 97 9.94 -16.40 7.05
C ASP A 97 9.04 -17.62 6.81
N GLY A 98 9.64 -18.75 6.38
CA GLY A 98 8.93 -20.01 6.15
C GLY A 98 8.31 -20.65 7.40
N TYR A 99 8.64 -20.15 8.60
CA TYR A 99 8.08 -20.57 9.88
C TYR A 99 7.06 -19.55 10.44
N ASN A 100 6.70 -18.54 9.63
CA ASN A 100 5.79 -17.46 9.98
C ASN A 100 6.29 -16.53 11.11
N ASN A 101 7.61 -16.45 11.31
CA ASN A 101 8.20 -15.42 12.16
C ASN A 101 8.45 -14.15 11.35
N ALA A 102 8.12 -12.99 11.91
CA ALA A 102 8.40 -11.72 11.26
C ALA A 102 9.92 -11.55 11.07
N TYR A 103 10.34 -11.11 9.88
CA TYR A 103 11.76 -10.85 9.67
C TYR A 103 12.27 -9.76 10.60
N GLN A 104 13.38 -10.03 11.29
CA GLN A 104 13.96 -9.10 12.26
C GLN A 104 14.41 -7.79 11.61
N ASP A 105 14.77 -7.82 10.33
CA ASP A 105 15.20 -6.66 9.54
C ASP A 105 14.04 -5.96 8.81
N ASN A 106 12.78 -6.25 9.14
CA ASN A 106 11.61 -5.56 8.56
C ASN A 106 11.71 -4.02 8.66
N TYR A 107 12.27 -3.49 9.75
CA TYR A 107 12.52 -2.05 9.87
C TYR A 107 13.44 -1.52 8.76
N ARG A 108 14.49 -2.26 8.38
CA ARG A 108 15.38 -1.88 7.27
C ARG A 108 14.70 -2.07 5.92
N ARG A 109 14.00 -3.21 5.73
CA ARG A 109 13.33 -3.56 4.47
C ARG A 109 12.30 -2.51 4.07
N PHE A 110 11.49 -2.06 5.02
CA PHE A 110 10.45 -1.05 4.77
C PHE A 110 10.93 0.38 4.99
N GLY A 111 11.97 0.59 5.80
CA GLY A 111 12.69 1.86 5.81
C GLY A 111 13.32 2.17 4.46
N LEU A 112 13.89 1.18 3.77
CA LEU A 112 14.47 1.35 2.44
C LEU A 112 13.38 1.75 1.42
N LEU A 113 12.19 1.14 1.50
CA LEU A 113 11.06 1.52 0.65
C LEU A 113 10.69 3.00 0.82
N GLY A 114 10.57 3.47 2.07
CA GLY A 114 10.32 4.87 2.37
C GLY A 114 11.45 5.81 1.92
N PHE A 115 12.70 5.40 2.10
CA PHE A 115 13.88 6.16 1.68
C PHE A 115 13.90 6.38 0.17
N ILE A 116 13.73 5.30 -0.61
CA ILE A 116 13.73 5.39 -2.07
C ILE A 116 12.55 6.23 -2.59
N ALA A 117 11.40 6.19 -1.93
CA ALA A 117 10.28 7.06 -2.27
C ALA A 117 10.65 8.56 -2.12
N ALA A 118 11.34 8.90 -1.03
CA ALA A 118 11.81 10.27 -0.81
C ALA A 118 12.94 10.68 -1.77
N GLU A 119 13.81 9.75 -2.18
CA GLU A 119 14.82 10.01 -3.22
C GLU A 119 14.18 10.27 -4.60
N LEU A 120 13.10 9.54 -4.95
CA LEU A 120 12.31 9.82 -6.17
C LEU A 120 11.64 11.20 -6.11
N ALA A 121 11.21 11.65 -4.94
CA ALA A 121 10.73 13.02 -4.72
C ALA A 121 11.85 14.08 -4.79
N ARG A 122 13.11 13.69 -4.58
CA ARG A 122 14.30 14.56 -4.74
C ARG A 122 14.90 14.53 -6.14
N GLY A 123 14.31 13.78 -7.07
CA GLY A 123 14.77 13.73 -8.46
C GLY A 123 15.94 12.78 -8.70
N CYS A 124 16.01 11.65 -7.98
CA CYS A 124 17.01 10.61 -8.28
C CYS A 124 16.79 9.95 -9.65
N ASP A 125 15.58 10.04 -10.20
CA ASP A 125 15.29 9.81 -11.62
C ASP A 125 15.40 11.15 -12.37
N PRO A 126 16.34 11.31 -13.32
CA PRO A 126 16.53 12.56 -14.04
C PRO A 126 15.36 12.92 -14.98
N LEU A 127 14.47 11.97 -15.28
CA LEU A 127 13.32 12.16 -16.17
C LEU A 127 12.01 12.36 -15.41
N TRP A 128 11.99 12.07 -14.10
CA TRP A 128 10.76 12.10 -13.34
C TRP A 128 11.00 12.40 -11.85
N GLN A 129 10.16 13.25 -11.29
CA GLN A 129 10.22 13.64 -9.88
C GLN A 129 8.79 13.76 -9.37
N ALA A 130 8.51 13.17 -8.21
CA ALA A 130 7.16 13.17 -7.64
C ALA A 130 6.75 14.57 -7.15
N ASP A 131 5.54 15.02 -7.49
CA ASP A 131 4.91 16.18 -6.84
C ASP A 131 4.23 15.77 -5.54
N ILE A 132 3.69 14.54 -5.52
CA ILE A 132 3.02 13.90 -4.39
C ILE A 132 3.57 12.48 -4.20
N VAL A 133 3.93 12.14 -2.96
CA VAL A 133 4.16 10.76 -2.53
C VAL A 133 2.96 10.29 -1.75
N HIS A 134 2.31 9.23 -2.22
CA HIS A 134 1.16 8.60 -1.60
C HIS A 134 1.59 7.27 -0.96
N ALA A 135 1.89 7.31 0.33
CA ALA A 135 2.32 6.14 1.11
C ALA A 135 1.13 5.34 1.63
N HIS A 136 1.20 4.01 1.50
CA HIS A 136 0.16 3.09 1.96
C HIS A 136 0.65 2.20 3.11
N ASP A 137 0.00 2.30 4.27
CA ASP A 137 0.29 1.58 5.51
C ASP A 137 1.73 1.75 6.06
N TRP A 138 1.98 1.13 7.22
CA TRP A 138 3.24 1.21 7.95
C TRP A 138 4.48 0.88 7.10
N HIS A 139 4.34 0.02 6.08
CA HIS A 139 5.43 -0.37 5.17
C HIS A 139 6.02 0.82 4.41
N ALA A 140 5.16 1.75 3.98
CA ALA A 140 5.57 2.92 3.20
C ALA A 140 5.65 4.20 4.06
N ALA A 141 5.20 4.14 5.32
CA ALA A 141 4.99 5.30 6.16
C ALA A 141 6.28 6.12 6.42
N LEU A 142 7.46 5.49 6.40
CA LEU A 142 8.72 6.23 6.52
C LEU A 142 9.01 7.16 5.35
N ALA A 143 8.34 7.00 4.20
CA ALA A 143 8.42 7.99 3.12
C ALA A 143 8.05 9.39 3.62
N CYS A 144 6.99 9.53 4.44
CA CYS A 144 6.62 10.84 4.98
C CYS A 144 7.67 11.39 5.96
N ALA A 145 8.31 10.54 6.76
CA ALA A 145 9.39 10.97 7.65
C ALA A 145 10.62 11.44 6.86
N TYR A 146 11.07 10.70 5.86
CA TYR A 146 12.20 11.14 5.02
C TYR A 146 11.88 12.43 4.25
N LEU A 147 10.66 12.58 3.72
CA LEU A 147 10.24 13.83 3.09
C LEU A 147 10.33 15.01 4.07
N ALA A 148 9.87 14.84 5.31
CA ALA A 148 10.00 15.86 6.34
C ALA A 148 11.47 16.20 6.65
N ALA A 149 12.33 15.18 6.81
CA ALA A 149 13.76 15.35 7.03
C ALA A 149 14.45 16.09 5.86
N TYR A 150 13.91 15.98 4.65
CA TYR A 150 14.41 16.64 3.44
C TYR A 150 13.78 18.02 3.19
N GLY A 151 12.93 18.53 4.08
CA GLY A 151 12.27 19.82 3.91
C GLY A 151 11.10 19.80 2.93
N TYR A 152 10.39 18.66 2.83
CA TYR A 152 9.19 18.45 2.03
C TYR A 152 9.36 18.76 0.53
N PRO A 153 10.26 18.04 -0.18
CA PRO A 153 10.45 18.24 -1.63
C PRO A 153 9.22 17.83 -2.46
N ALA A 154 8.29 17.08 -1.86
CA ALA A 154 6.98 16.72 -2.41
C ALA A 154 5.95 16.70 -1.27
N ARG A 155 4.66 16.80 -1.60
CA ARG A 155 3.58 16.59 -0.62
C ARG A 155 3.44 15.11 -0.28
N CYS A 156 3.16 14.77 0.98
CA CYS A 156 2.92 13.40 1.42
C CYS A 156 1.43 13.16 1.74
N MET A 157 0.83 12.20 1.06
CA MET A 157 -0.47 11.63 1.40
C MET A 157 -0.24 10.27 2.05
N PHE A 158 -0.93 9.98 3.16
CA PHE A 158 -0.80 8.70 3.85
C PHE A 158 -2.15 7.98 3.97
N THR A 159 -2.24 6.75 3.48
CA THR A 159 -3.45 5.92 3.63
C THR A 159 -3.27 4.83 4.66
N ILE A 160 -4.24 4.77 5.58
CA ILE A 160 -4.41 3.67 6.53
C ILE A 160 -5.37 2.64 5.92
N HIS A 161 -4.88 1.44 5.60
CA HIS A 161 -5.74 0.30 5.26
C HIS A 161 -5.98 -0.58 6.47
N ASN A 162 -5.01 -0.69 7.38
CA ASN A 162 -5.18 -1.41 8.64
C ASN A 162 -4.34 -0.81 9.77
N ILE A 163 -5.00 -0.08 10.66
CA ILE A 163 -4.38 0.58 11.82
C ILE A 163 -3.76 -0.39 12.85
N ALA A 164 -4.19 -1.66 12.89
CA ALA A 164 -3.66 -2.64 13.84
C ALA A 164 -2.18 -2.96 13.57
N TYR A 165 -1.72 -2.82 12.31
CA TYR A 165 -0.34 -3.06 11.94
C TYR A 165 0.45 -1.74 11.97
N GLN A 166 1.14 -1.51 13.08
CA GLN A 166 1.79 -0.22 13.33
C GLN A 166 3.27 -0.17 12.93
N GLY A 167 3.87 -1.32 12.59
CA GLY A 167 5.32 -1.41 12.33
C GLY A 167 6.12 -1.00 13.56
N LEU A 168 5.93 -1.72 14.67
CA LEU A 168 6.59 -1.45 15.95
C LEU A 168 7.97 -2.09 15.99
N PHE A 169 8.99 -1.28 16.27
CA PHE A 169 10.38 -1.70 16.29
C PHE A 169 11.10 -1.15 17.53
N SER A 170 12.27 -1.70 17.83
CA SER A 170 13.09 -1.20 18.94
C SER A 170 13.62 0.21 18.64
N PRO A 171 13.69 1.11 19.64
CA PRO A 171 14.11 2.50 19.43
C PRO A 171 15.54 2.65 18.91
N HIS A 172 16.44 1.71 19.21
CA HIS A 172 17.84 1.78 18.75
C HIS A 172 17.97 1.78 17.21
N HIS A 173 16.98 1.23 16.51
CA HIS A 173 16.98 1.18 15.05
C HIS A 173 16.93 2.56 14.38
N ILE A 174 16.53 3.64 15.09
CA ILE A 174 16.53 4.99 14.52
C ILE A 174 17.91 5.37 13.96
N HIS A 175 18.98 4.94 14.63
CA HIS A 175 20.36 5.22 14.24
C HIS A 175 20.80 4.45 12.98
N GLU A 176 20.05 3.42 12.59
CA GLU A 176 20.34 2.56 11.45
C GLU A 176 19.57 2.99 10.20
N LEU A 177 18.62 3.91 10.33
CA LEU A 177 17.70 4.33 9.26
C LEU A 177 18.11 5.66 8.61
N TRP A 178 19.23 6.27 9.00
CA TRP A 178 19.61 7.62 8.53
C TRP A 178 18.51 8.69 8.73
N LEU A 179 17.63 8.47 9.72
CA LEU A 179 16.69 9.50 10.16
C LEU A 179 17.33 10.32 11.28
N PRO A 180 16.97 11.61 11.41
CA PRO A 180 17.44 12.42 12.52
C PRO A 180 17.03 11.80 13.87
N PRO A 181 17.92 11.63 14.85
CA PRO A 181 17.59 11.03 16.14
C PRO A 181 16.43 11.74 16.86
N GLU A 182 16.29 13.05 16.68
CA GLU A 182 15.19 13.86 17.21
C GLU A 182 13.81 13.45 16.70
N PHE A 183 13.72 12.65 15.63
CA PHE A 183 12.43 12.12 15.16
C PHE A 183 11.89 11.02 16.09
N TYR A 184 12.75 10.42 16.92
CA TYR A 184 12.32 9.56 18.03
C TYR A 184 11.86 10.44 19.21
N ASN A 185 10.67 11.02 19.04
CA ASN A 185 10.02 11.90 20.00
C ASN A 185 8.51 11.60 20.06
N VAL A 186 7.86 11.97 21.17
CA VAL A 186 6.40 11.89 21.33
C VAL A 186 5.69 12.74 20.27
N ASP A 187 6.27 13.87 19.87
CA ASP A 187 5.90 14.65 18.70
C ASP A 187 6.70 14.19 17.47
N GLY A 188 6.57 12.90 17.18
CA GLY A 188 7.30 12.22 16.12
C GLY A 188 6.95 10.74 16.08
N MET A 189 7.96 9.88 15.99
CA MET A 189 7.82 8.45 15.71
C MET A 189 7.76 7.56 16.96
N GLU A 190 8.04 8.10 18.15
CA GLU A 190 8.06 7.32 19.40
C GLU A 190 6.65 6.85 19.76
N PHE A 191 6.49 5.61 20.20
CA PHE A 191 5.19 5.07 20.57
C PHE A 191 5.35 4.07 21.71
N PHE A 192 5.03 4.51 22.94
CA PHE A 192 5.14 3.71 24.17
C PHE A 192 6.49 3.02 24.35
N GLY A 193 7.58 3.77 24.11
CA GLY A 193 8.97 3.29 24.19
C GLY A 193 9.46 2.58 22.94
N GLN A 194 8.62 2.41 21.91
CA GLN A 194 8.97 1.77 20.64
C GLN A 194 9.05 2.79 19.51
N LEU A 195 9.63 2.40 18.38
CA LEU A 195 9.55 3.13 17.12
C LEU A 195 8.31 2.65 16.36
N SER A 196 7.41 3.55 15.95
CA SER A 196 6.21 3.22 15.17
C SER A 196 6.25 3.85 13.78
N PHE A 197 6.32 3.01 12.75
CA PHE A 197 6.29 3.50 11.36
C PHE A 197 4.93 4.09 11.01
N MET A 198 3.83 3.47 11.44
CA MET A 198 2.47 4.01 11.26
C MET A 198 2.35 5.40 11.88
N LYS A 199 2.87 5.60 13.10
CA LYS A 199 2.86 6.93 13.75
C LYS A 199 3.67 7.95 12.94
N ALA A 200 4.81 7.55 12.36
CA ALA A 200 5.59 8.41 11.49
C ALA A 200 4.79 8.87 10.26
N GLY A 201 4.08 7.96 9.60
CA GLY A 201 3.19 8.27 8.47
C GLY A 201 2.12 9.29 8.87
N LEU A 202 1.43 9.05 9.99
CA LEU A 202 0.38 9.94 10.50
C LEU A 202 0.92 11.33 10.89
N PHE A 203 2.07 11.39 11.55
CA PHE A 203 2.60 12.63 12.08
C PHE A 203 3.16 13.54 10.97
N TYR A 204 3.94 12.97 10.05
CA TYR A 204 4.69 13.73 9.05
C TYR A 204 3.95 13.94 7.71
N ALA A 205 2.85 13.22 7.43
CA ALA A 205 2.10 13.41 6.19
C ALA A 205 1.41 14.77 6.12
N ASP A 206 1.30 15.40 4.95
CA ASP A 206 0.47 16.59 4.79
C ASP A 206 -1.01 16.27 5.08
N HIS A 207 -1.48 15.11 4.57
CA HIS A 207 -2.85 14.64 4.74
C HIS A 207 -2.91 13.13 4.92
N THR A 208 -3.84 12.66 5.74
CA THR A 208 -4.11 11.25 5.97
C THR A 208 -5.52 10.88 5.50
N ASN A 209 -5.67 9.70 4.90
CA ASN A 209 -6.98 9.13 4.66
C ASN A 209 -7.10 7.68 5.14
N ALA A 210 -8.33 7.27 5.45
CA ALA A 210 -8.72 5.89 5.65
C ALA A 210 -9.54 5.40 4.46
N VAL A 211 -9.63 4.08 4.28
CA VAL A 211 -10.31 3.42 3.14
C VAL A 211 -11.84 3.53 3.14
N SER A 212 -12.44 4.23 4.11
CA SER A 212 -13.84 4.64 4.07
C SER A 212 -14.13 5.79 5.05
N PRO A 213 -15.19 6.60 4.83
CA PRO A 213 -15.66 7.59 5.80
C PRO A 213 -16.03 6.99 7.15
N THR A 214 -16.59 5.78 7.16
CA THR A 214 -16.94 5.08 8.39
C THR A 214 -15.68 4.68 9.16
N TYR A 215 -14.72 4.07 8.48
CA TYR A 215 -13.46 3.65 9.10
C TYR A 215 -12.67 4.84 9.64
N ALA A 216 -12.63 5.96 8.92
CA ALA A 216 -12.00 7.20 9.39
C ALA A 216 -12.60 7.72 10.71
N LYS A 217 -13.91 7.49 10.95
CA LYS A 217 -14.57 7.84 12.22
C LYS A 217 -14.32 6.81 13.31
N GLU A 218 -14.30 5.53 12.96
CA GLU A 218 -14.08 4.43 13.91
C GLU A 218 -12.71 4.54 14.58
N ILE A 219 -11.65 4.83 13.80
CA ILE A 219 -10.28 4.94 14.32
C ILE A 219 -10.03 6.19 15.19
N LEU A 220 -11.03 7.07 15.35
CA LEU A 220 -10.99 8.16 16.34
C LEU A 220 -11.32 7.67 17.75
N ASN A 221 -12.00 6.53 17.87
CA ASN A 221 -12.33 5.93 19.15
C ASN A 221 -11.11 5.16 19.70
N PRO A 222 -10.69 5.42 20.95
CA PRO A 222 -9.57 4.71 21.59
C PRO A 222 -9.65 3.18 21.49
N HIS A 223 -10.85 2.59 21.47
CA HIS A 223 -11.05 1.15 21.36
C HIS A 223 -10.58 0.56 20.01
N TYR A 224 -10.57 1.37 18.95
CA TYR A 224 -10.22 0.94 17.59
C TYR A 224 -8.96 1.63 17.05
N ALA A 225 -8.41 2.58 17.79
CA ALA A 225 -7.24 3.37 17.38
C ALA A 225 -5.90 2.73 17.74
N TYR A 226 -5.91 1.66 18.55
CA TYR A 226 -4.69 0.97 19.01
C TYR A 226 -3.68 1.95 19.64
N GLY A 227 -4.16 2.88 20.46
CA GLY A 227 -3.33 3.89 21.14
C GLY A 227 -2.90 5.10 20.29
N LEU A 228 -3.34 5.19 19.04
CA LEU A 228 -3.10 6.34 18.16
C LEU A 228 -4.23 7.37 18.18
N ASP A 229 -5.25 7.19 19.02
CA ASP A 229 -6.46 8.03 19.08
C ASP A 229 -6.12 9.50 19.33
N GLY A 230 -5.19 9.81 20.22
CA GLY A 230 -4.79 11.20 20.46
C GLY A 230 -4.26 11.89 19.20
N LEU A 231 -3.39 11.20 18.45
CA LEU A 231 -2.84 11.71 17.19
C LEU A 231 -3.92 11.81 16.10
N LEU A 232 -4.77 10.80 15.97
CA LEU A 232 -5.83 10.77 14.96
C LEU A 232 -6.90 11.84 15.21
N ASN A 233 -7.29 12.05 16.47
CA ASN A 233 -8.20 13.14 16.84
C ASN A 233 -7.57 14.50 16.53
N ARG A 234 -6.28 14.70 16.81
CA ARG A 234 -5.57 15.92 16.41
C ARG A 234 -5.63 16.13 14.89
N LEU A 235 -5.29 15.12 14.09
CA LEU A 235 -5.36 15.21 12.62
C LEU A 235 -6.78 15.52 12.14
N ASN A 236 -7.80 14.92 12.74
CA ASN A 236 -9.20 15.19 12.42
C ASN A 236 -9.61 16.64 12.74
N HIS A 237 -9.20 17.18 13.90
CA HIS A 237 -9.44 18.58 14.26
C HIS A 237 -8.73 19.55 13.31
N GLU A 238 -7.53 19.20 12.85
CA GLU A 238 -6.76 19.96 11.86
C GLU A 238 -7.28 19.77 10.42
N GLN A 239 -8.36 19.00 10.21
CA GLN A 239 -8.91 18.66 8.89
C GLN A 239 -7.92 17.92 7.98
N ARG A 240 -6.93 17.23 8.58
CA ARG A 240 -5.90 16.41 7.92
C ARG A 240 -6.22 14.92 7.94
N LEU A 241 -7.43 14.54 8.34
CA LEU A 241 -7.94 13.17 8.26
C LEU A 241 -9.22 13.12 7.44
N SER A 242 -9.28 12.18 6.50
CA SER A 242 -10.47 11.95 5.67
C SER A 242 -10.74 10.46 5.48
N GLY A 243 -11.93 10.10 5.00
CA GLY A 243 -12.22 8.75 4.58
C GLY A 243 -12.66 8.73 3.13
N ILE A 244 -12.01 7.94 2.29
CA ILE A 244 -12.32 7.82 0.87
C ILE A 244 -12.65 6.35 0.60
N LEU A 245 -13.91 6.09 0.22
CA LEU A 245 -14.37 4.74 -0.06
C LEU A 245 -13.66 4.18 -1.29
N ASN A 246 -13.13 2.96 -1.16
CA ASN A 246 -12.53 2.26 -2.28
C ASN A 246 -13.55 2.03 -3.41
N GLY A 247 -13.09 2.19 -4.66
CA GLY A 247 -13.85 1.78 -5.83
C GLY A 247 -13.68 0.29 -6.15
N ILE A 248 -14.47 -0.18 -7.11
CA ILE A 248 -14.29 -1.50 -7.72
C ILE A 248 -14.04 -1.34 -9.22
N ASP A 249 -13.28 -2.26 -9.81
CA ASP A 249 -13.18 -2.36 -11.27
C ASP A 249 -14.49 -2.95 -11.82
N THR A 250 -15.31 -2.11 -12.46
CA THR A 250 -16.59 -2.52 -13.02
C THR A 250 -16.48 -3.31 -14.32
N GLU A 251 -15.32 -3.35 -14.98
CA GLU A 251 -15.12 -4.24 -16.14
C GLU A 251 -14.88 -5.68 -15.69
N VAL A 252 -14.12 -5.85 -14.60
CA VAL A 252 -13.88 -7.13 -13.95
C VAL A 252 -15.10 -7.60 -13.16
N TRP A 253 -15.66 -6.73 -12.32
CA TRP A 253 -16.79 -7.04 -11.43
C TRP A 253 -18.12 -6.55 -12.02
N SER A 254 -18.49 -7.10 -13.19
CA SER A 254 -19.77 -6.82 -13.83
C SER A 254 -20.64 -8.06 -13.89
N PRO A 255 -21.75 -8.13 -13.14
CA PRO A 255 -22.69 -9.25 -13.23
C PRO A 255 -23.24 -9.51 -14.63
N SER A 256 -23.18 -8.51 -15.51
CA SER A 256 -23.68 -8.63 -16.88
C SER A 256 -22.70 -9.33 -17.83
N SER A 257 -21.41 -9.34 -17.51
CA SER A 257 -20.34 -9.93 -18.33
C SER A 257 -19.52 -11.00 -17.62
N ASP A 258 -19.61 -11.09 -16.29
CA ASP A 258 -18.83 -12.00 -15.45
C ASP A 258 -19.06 -13.47 -15.84
N ALA A 259 -17.98 -14.13 -16.28
CA ALA A 259 -17.99 -15.52 -16.69
C ALA A 259 -17.94 -16.49 -15.51
N LEU A 260 -17.62 -16.02 -14.31
CA LEU A 260 -17.49 -16.81 -13.09
C LEU A 260 -18.82 -17.06 -12.39
N ILE A 261 -19.83 -16.22 -12.63
CA ILE A 261 -21.18 -16.45 -12.12
C ILE A 261 -21.96 -17.38 -13.04
N ALA A 262 -22.75 -18.26 -12.42
CA ALA A 262 -23.50 -19.28 -13.15
C ALA A 262 -24.49 -18.70 -14.16
N GLN A 263 -25.04 -17.52 -13.85
CA GLN A 263 -25.94 -16.81 -14.75
C GLN A 263 -25.70 -15.30 -14.68
N LYS A 264 -25.42 -14.71 -15.84
CA LYS A 264 -25.25 -13.27 -15.98
C LYS A 264 -26.56 -12.54 -15.74
N TYR A 265 -26.49 -11.37 -15.10
CA TYR A 265 -27.64 -10.54 -14.79
C TYR A 265 -27.28 -9.05 -14.85
N SER A 266 -28.31 -8.21 -14.85
CA SER A 266 -28.20 -6.76 -14.90
C SER A 266 -29.34 -6.15 -14.07
N GLU A 267 -29.35 -4.84 -13.91
CA GLU A 267 -30.45 -4.11 -13.27
C GLU A 267 -31.81 -4.45 -13.86
N ARG A 268 -31.86 -4.76 -15.17
CA ARG A 268 -33.08 -5.14 -15.89
C ARG A 268 -33.47 -6.61 -15.75
N SER A 269 -32.63 -7.44 -15.13
CA SER A 269 -32.82 -8.89 -15.04
C SER A 269 -32.63 -9.43 -13.61
N VAL A 270 -33.21 -8.75 -12.62
CA VAL A 270 -33.12 -9.11 -11.18
C VAL A 270 -33.51 -10.56 -10.89
N LYS A 271 -34.43 -11.17 -11.66
CA LYS A 271 -34.78 -12.60 -11.52
C LYS A 271 -33.57 -13.53 -11.74
N ASN A 272 -32.65 -13.15 -12.64
CA ASN A 272 -31.41 -13.89 -12.87
C ASN A 272 -30.43 -13.74 -11.69
N LYS A 273 -30.46 -12.63 -10.94
CA LYS A 273 -29.72 -12.46 -9.68
C LYS A 273 -30.21 -13.47 -8.63
N VAL A 274 -31.53 -13.59 -8.46
CA VAL A 274 -32.13 -14.57 -7.51
C VAL A 274 -31.72 -15.99 -7.87
N LYS A 275 -31.76 -16.34 -9.15
CA LYS A 275 -31.33 -17.66 -9.64
C LYS A 275 -29.84 -17.90 -9.44
N THR A 276 -28.99 -16.88 -9.63
CA THR A 276 -27.55 -16.96 -9.36
C THR A 276 -27.28 -17.20 -7.89
N ASN A 277 -27.94 -16.47 -6.99
CA ASN A 277 -27.83 -16.68 -5.54
C ASN A 277 -28.24 -18.11 -5.14
N TRP A 278 -29.34 -18.61 -5.70
CA TRP A 278 -29.79 -19.98 -5.45
C TRP A 278 -28.76 -21.01 -5.92
N LEU A 279 -28.16 -20.81 -7.11
CA LEU A 279 -27.12 -21.70 -7.66
C LEU A 279 -25.82 -21.66 -6.84
N CYS A 280 -25.41 -20.50 -6.33
CA CYS A 280 -24.26 -20.40 -5.43
C CYS A 280 -24.48 -21.19 -4.13
N ASN A 281 -25.71 -21.18 -3.60
CA ASN A 281 -26.06 -21.92 -2.39
C ASN A 281 -26.36 -23.41 -2.64
N ASN A 282 -26.51 -23.82 -3.91
CA ASN A 282 -26.79 -25.20 -4.31
C ASN A 282 -25.84 -25.65 -5.43
N PRO A 283 -24.52 -25.74 -5.17
CA PRO A 283 -23.53 -26.00 -6.21
C PRO A 283 -23.68 -27.38 -6.87
N SER A 284 -24.32 -28.35 -6.21
CA SER A 284 -24.69 -29.65 -6.81
C SER A 284 -25.68 -29.54 -7.97
N ALA A 285 -26.41 -28.43 -8.08
CA ALA A 285 -27.30 -28.14 -9.21
C ALA A 285 -26.55 -27.60 -10.44
N LEU A 286 -25.25 -27.31 -10.33
CA LEU A 286 -24.42 -26.87 -11.45
C LEU A 286 -23.87 -28.09 -12.20
N HIS A 287 -24.42 -28.36 -13.40
CA HIS A 287 -23.79 -29.30 -14.32
C HIS A 287 -22.46 -28.70 -14.84
N ASN A 288 -21.34 -29.22 -14.32
CA ASN A 288 -20.02 -29.18 -14.94
C ASN A 288 -19.29 -27.83 -15.12
N LYS A 289 -19.60 -26.79 -14.33
CA LYS A 289 -18.76 -25.57 -14.28
C LYS A 289 -18.01 -25.49 -12.96
N ARG A 290 -16.67 -25.60 -13.02
CA ARG A 290 -15.77 -25.34 -11.88
C ARG A 290 -15.94 -23.89 -11.43
N ILE A 291 -16.77 -23.65 -10.44
CA ILE A 291 -16.76 -22.38 -9.69
C ILE A 291 -15.67 -22.53 -8.63
N ASN A 292 -14.51 -21.93 -8.89
CA ASN A 292 -13.47 -21.78 -7.89
C ASN A 292 -13.60 -20.34 -7.35
N ARG A 293 -14.23 -20.14 -6.19
CA ARG A 293 -13.80 -19.09 -5.24
C ARG A 293 -14.52 -19.11 -3.90
N SER A 294 -13.68 -19.21 -2.87
CA SER A 294 -13.85 -18.81 -1.47
C SER A 294 -13.88 -17.28 -1.35
N LEU A 295 -14.89 -16.59 -1.90
CA LEU A 295 -14.98 -15.11 -1.87
C LEU A 295 -16.41 -14.58 -1.60
N LEU A 296 -17.22 -15.35 -0.88
CA LEU A 296 -18.44 -14.85 -0.25
C LEU A 296 -18.06 -14.15 1.06
N LEU A 297 -17.76 -12.86 0.99
CA LEU A 297 -17.84 -11.88 2.08
C LEU A 297 -17.49 -10.53 1.45
N LEU A 298 -18.49 -9.83 0.91
CA LEU A 298 -18.49 -8.36 0.67
C LEU A 298 -19.85 -7.91 0.06
N ALA A 299 -20.94 -8.56 0.46
CA ALA A 299 -22.29 -8.12 0.12
C ALA A 299 -23.20 -8.28 1.34
N GLU A 300 -22.96 -7.44 2.35
CA GLU A 300 -23.98 -6.91 3.24
C GLU A 300 -23.82 -5.39 3.31
#